data_AF-A0A9N7Q5D3-F1
#
_entry.id   AF-A0A9N7Q5D3-F1
#
_cell.length_a   1.000
_cell.length_b   1.000
_cell.length_c   1.000
_cell.angle_alpha   90.00
_cell.angle_beta   90.00
_cell.angle_gamma   90.00
#
_symmetry.space_group_name_H-M   'P 1'
#
loop_
_entity.id
_entity.type
_entity.pdbx_description
1 polymer ?
#
loop_
_entity_poly.entity_id
_entity_poly.type
_entity_poly.pdbx_seq_one_letter_code
_entity_poly.pdbx_strand_id
1 'polypeptide(L)'
;MKRGNPNVVQEVSTIAAQLNLISVGMGIGLAVMGKGFTYPNNLAVVPLESLNYPTSFIFGWVKGERTPILDRMIEIVRELAK
;
A
#
# COMPACT_ATOMS: atom_id res chain seq x y z
N MET A 1 13.09 -27.06 14.72
CA MET A 1 12.98 -25.58 14.65
C MET A 1 11.68 -25.19 15.34
N LYS A 2 11.72 -24.49 16.50
CA LYS A 2 10.49 -24.06 17.19
C LYS A 2 9.86 -22.93 16.36
N ARG A 3 8.64 -23.13 15.86
CA ARG A 3 7.87 -22.09 15.18
C ARG A 3 7.43 -21.08 16.24
N GLY A 4 8.13 -19.95 16.35
CA GLY A 4 7.70 -18.85 17.21
C GLY A 4 6.48 -18.17 16.61
N ASN A 5 5.53 -17.76 17.46
CA ASN A 5 4.46 -16.87 17.02
C ASN A 5 5.06 -15.49 16.73
N PRO A 6 4.59 -14.77 15.70
CA PRO A 6 5.06 -13.43 15.40
C PRO A 6 4.79 -12.50 16.59
N ASN A 7 5.84 -11.79 17.05
CA ASN A 7 5.73 -10.77 18.08
C ASN A 7 5.64 -9.40 17.42
N VAL A 8 4.65 -8.59 17.81
CA VAL A 8 4.53 -7.21 17.34
C VAL A 8 5.56 -6.35 18.08
N VAL A 9 6.54 -5.83 17.34
CA VAL A 9 7.62 -4.98 17.90
C VAL A 9 7.23 -3.50 17.87
N GLN A 10 6.52 -3.06 16.83
CA GLN A 10 6.13 -1.65 16.63
C GLN A 10 4.89 -1.58 15.75
N GLU A 11 3.97 -0.66 16.07
CA GLU A 11 2.85 -0.27 15.21
C GLU A 11 3.15 1.08 14.55
N VAL A 12 2.82 1.21 13.26
CA VAL A 12 3.00 2.44 12.48
C VAL A 12 1.78 2.70 11.61
N SER A 13 1.53 3.97 11.30
CA SER A 13 0.33 4.40 10.56
C SER A 13 0.49 4.39 9.04
N THR A 14 1.70 4.18 8.50
CA THR A 14 1.94 4.20 7.06
C THR A 14 2.94 3.13 6.60
N ILE A 15 2.77 2.66 5.36
CA ILE A 15 3.71 1.72 4.71
C ILE A 15 5.11 2.32 4.61
N ALA A 16 5.24 3.62 4.32
CA ALA A 16 6.53 4.30 4.23
C ALA A 16 7.28 4.27 5.56
N ALA A 17 6.60 4.57 6.68
CA ALA A 17 7.18 4.45 8.01
C ALA A 17 7.63 3.02 8.31
N GLN A 18 6.80 2.03 7.95
CA GLN A 18 7.15 0.61 8.13
C GLN A 18 8.45 0.25 7.38
N LEU A 19 8.56 0.60 6.09
CA LEU A 19 9.74 0.31 5.28
C LEU A 19 11.00 1.01 5.79
N ASN A 20 10.87 2.25 6.29
CA ASN A 20 11.98 2.98 6.90
C ASN A 20 12.50 2.27 8.15
N LEU A 21 11.62 1.80 9.04
CA LEU A 21 12.02 1.05 10.24
C LEU A 21 12.72 -0.26 9.87
N ILE A 22 12.17 -1.02 8.93
CA ILE A 22 12.80 -2.25 8.44
C ILE A 22 14.19 -1.93 7.87
N SER A 23 14.34 -0.82 7.13
CA SER A 23 15.63 -0.45 6.53
C SER A 23 16.73 -0.20 7.56
N VAL A 24 16.38 0.26 8.76
CA VAL A 24 17.34 0.45 9.86
C VAL A 24 17.46 -0.78 10.77
N GLY A 25 16.96 -1.94 10.34
CA GLY A 25 17.07 -3.21 11.04
C GLY A 25 15.97 -3.47 12.07
N MET A 26 14.90 -2.67 12.09
CA MET A 26 13.79 -2.89 13.01
C MET A 26 12.76 -3.85 12.41
N GLY A 27 13.00 -5.15 12.62
CA GLY A 27 12.04 -6.21 12.36
C GLY A 27 11.82 -6.53 10.88
N ILE A 28 10.66 -7.12 10.58
CA ILE A 28 10.19 -7.46 9.24
C ILE A 28 8.72 -7.04 9.12
N GLY A 29 8.23 -6.80 7.90
CA GLY A 29 6.85 -6.40 7.69
C GLY A 29 6.32 -6.80 6.32
N LEU A 30 4.99 -6.84 6.22
CA LEU A 30 4.26 -7.06 4.98
C LEU A 30 3.80 -5.71 4.42
N ALA A 31 3.95 -5.50 3.13
CA ALA A 31 3.52 -4.25 2.47
C ALA A 31 2.81 -4.55 1.15
N VAL A 32 1.73 -3.83 0.88
CA VAL A 32 1.05 -3.85 -0.43
C VAL A 32 1.69 -2.76 -1.28
N MET A 33 2.35 -3.16 -2.36
CA MET A 33 3.13 -2.24 -3.20
C MET A 33 2.57 -2.17 -4.61
N GLY A 34 2.57 -0.97 -5.18
CA GLY A 34 2.27 -0.76 -6.60
C GLY A 34 3.37 -1.34 -7.49
N LYS A 35 3.04 -1.56 -8.77
CA LYS A 35 4.03 -1.94 -9.79
C LYS A 35 5.10 -0.85 -9.90
N GLY A 36 6.37 -1.26 -10.05
CA GLY A 36 7.49 -0.35 -10.29
C GLY A 36 7.96 0.45 -9.07
N PHE A 37 7.59 0.05 -7.86
CA PHE A 37 8.11 0.69 -6.65
C PHE A 37 9.61 0.41 -6.46
N THR A 38 10.38 1.45 -6.16
CA THR A 38 11.81 1.34 -5.81
C THR A 38 11.97 1.21 -4.31
N TYR A 39 12.50 0.07 -3.87
CA TYR A 39 12.81 -0.17 -2.46
C TYR A 39 14.13 0.51 -2.06
N PRO A 40 14.28 0.91 -0.77
CA PRO A 40 15.59 1.25 -0.23
C PRO A 40 16.61 0.14 -0.50
N ASN A 41 17.83 0.53 -0.88
CA ASN A 41 18.88 -0.40 -1.35
C ASN A 41 19.31 -1.46 -0.32
N ASN A 42 19.02 -1.23 0.96
CA ASN A 42 19.34 -2.11 2.07
C ASN A 42 18.17 -3.04 2.46
N LEU A 43 17.06 -3.04 1.71
CA LEU A 43 15.96 -3.98 1.92
C LEU A 43 16.07 -5.19 0.99
N ALA A 44 16.00 -6.37 1.58
CA ALA A 44 15.68 -7.59 0.86
C ALA A 44 14.16 -7.74 0.76
N VAL A 45 13.65 -8.02 -0.44
CA VAL A 45 12.22 -8.15 -0.71
C VAL A 45 11.93 -9.51 -1.32
N VAL A 46 10.91 -10.19 -0.79
CA VAL A 46 10.38 -11.44 -1.34
C VAL A 46 8.94 -11.18 -1.78
N PRO A 47 8.62 -11.28 -3.08
CA PRO A 47 7.24 -11.16 -3.54
C PRO A 47 6.43 -12.35 -3.03
N LEU A 48 5.24 -12.08 -2.48
CA LEU A 48 4.29 -13.14 -2.14
C LEU A 48 3.41 -13.43 -3.35
N GLU A 49 3.57 -14.61 -3.92
CA GLU A 49 2.79 -15.08 -5.06
C GLU A 49 1.52 -15.81 -4.62
N SER A 50 0.53 -15.91 -5.53
CA SER A 50 -0.74 -16.64 -5.29
C SER A 50 -1.59 -16.14 -4.11
N LEU A 51 -1.43 -14.89 -3.70
CA LEU A 51 -2.33 -14.27 -2.74
C LEU A 51 -3.66 -13.92 -3.42
N ASN A 52 -4.77 -14.51 -2.96
CA ASN A 52 -6.11 -14.04 -3.31
C ASN A 52 -6.47 -12.81 -2.45
N TYR A 53 -5.77 -11.69 -2.69
CA TYR A 53 -6.00 -10.42 -2.00
C TYR A 53 -6.59 -9.39 -2.98
N PRO A 54 -7.91 -9.13 -2.94
CA PRO A 54 -8.54 -8.17 -3.83
C PRO A 54 -8.07 -6.76 -3.46
N THR A 55 -7.27 -6.15 -4.33
CA THR A 55 -6.84 -4.75 -4.17
C THR A 55 -7.70 -3.87 -5.07
N SER A 56 -8.34 -2.85 -4.51
CA SER A 56 -9.17 -1.91 -5.27
C SER A 56 -8.52 -0.53 -5.27
N PHE A 57 -8.38 0.06 -6.46
CA PHE A 57 -8.07 1.48 -6.59
C PHE A 57 -9.37 2.27 -6.59
N ILE A 58 -9.54 3.17 -5.61
CA ILE A 58 -10.79 3.90 -5.39
C ILE A 58 -10.51 5.39 -5.52
N PHE A 59 -11.33 6.08 -6.32
CA PHE A 59 -11.37 7.54 -6.37
C PHE A 59 -12.46 8.05 -5.42
N GLY A 60 -12.08 8.85 -4.42
CA GLY A 60 -12.99 9.40 -3.41
C GLY A 60 -12.96 10.93 -3.39
N TRP A 61 -14.10 11.54 -3.05
CA TRP A 61 -14.24 12.99 -2.90
C TRP A 61 -15.23 13.30 -1.76
N VAL A 62 -15.27 14.57 -1.33
CA VAL A 62 -16.17 15.00 -0.25
C VAL A 62 -17.63 14.91 -0.71
N LYS A 63 -18.47 14.23 0.07
CA LYS A 63 -19.89 14.06 -0.24
C LYS A 63 -20.57 15.44 -0.35
N GLY A 64 -21.22 15.68 -1.48
CA GLY A 64 -21.95 16.92 -1.76
C GLY A 64 -21.11 18.02 -2.43
N GLU A 65 -19.78 17.88 -2.48
CA GLU A 65 -18.94 18.79 -3.24
C GLU A 65 -19.18 18.62 -4.74
N ARG A 66 -19.40 19.74 -5.43
CA ARG A 66 -19.63 19.80 -6.88
C ARG A 66 -18.91 21.01 -7.44
N THR A 67 -17.83 20.76 -8.16
CA THR A 67 -17.12 21.77 -8.95
C THR A 67 -17.00 21.24 -10.37
N PRO A 68 -16.96 22.10 -11.40
CA PRO A 68 -16.84 21.65 -12.79
C PRO A 68 -15.62 20.74 -13.02
N ILE A 69 -14.51 21.00 -12.31
CA ILE A 69 -13.31 20.17 -12.39
C ILE A 69 -13.50 18.79 -11.75
N LEU A 70 -14.20 18.72 -10.62
CA LEU A 70 -14.52 17.44 -9.97
C LEU A 70 -15.46 16.60 -10.84
N ASP A 71 -16.49 17.20 -11.42
CA ASP A 71 -17.41 16.49 -12.32
C ASP A 71 -16.67 15.94 -13.54
N ARG A 72 -15.79 16.75 -14.15
CA ARG A 72 -14.94 16.28 -15.26
C ARG A 72 -14.04 15.12 -14.85
N MET A 73 -13.47 15.18 -13.64
CA MET A 73 -12.59 14.13 -13.16
C MET A 73 -13.36 12.83 -12.86
N ILE A 74 -14.58 12.94 -12.32
CA ILE A 74 -15.48 11.79 -12.15
C ILE A 74 -15.80 11.12 -13.49
N GLU A 75 -16.06 11.90 -14.54
CA GLU A 75 -16.27 11.37 -15.90
C GLU A 75 -15.07 10.58 -16.40
N ILE A 76 -13.88 11.17 -16.34
CA ILE A 76 -12.63 10.52 -16.79
C ILE A 76 -12.40 9.21 -16.03
N VAL A 77 -12.52 9.22 -14.69
CA VAL A 77 -12.31 7.99 -13.90
C VAL A 77 -13.36 6.92 -14.26
N ARG A 78 -14.63 7.30 -14.50
CA ARG A 78 -15.68 6.37 -14.93
C ARG A 78 -15.42 5.76 -16.30
N GLU A 79 -14.82 6.51 -17.22
CA GLU A 79 -14.42 6.00 -18.53
C GLU A 79 -13.29 4.98 -18.41
N LEU A 80 -12.30 5.25 -17.55
CA LEU A 80 -11.12 4.39 -17.34
C LEU A 80 -11.39 3.17 -16.45
N ALA A 81 -12.45 3.18 -15.64
CA ALA A 81 -12.79 2.08 -14.74
C ALA A 81 -13.56 0.92 -15.41
N LYS A 82 -13.81 1.02 -16.73
CA LYS A 82 -14.39 -0.06 -17.55
C LYS A 82 -13.29 -0.99 -18.07
#